data_AF-A0A382ZJZ3-F1
#
_entry.id   AF-A0A382ZJZ3-F1
#
_cell.length_a   1.000
_cell.length_b   1.000
_cell.length_c   1.000
_cell.angle_alpha   90.00
_cell.angle_beta   90.00
_cell.angle_gamma   90.00
#
_symmetry.space_group_name_H-M   'P 1'
#
loop_
_entity.id
_entity.type
_entity.pdbx_description
1 polymer ?
#
loop_
_entity_poly.entity_id
_entity_poly.type
_entity_poly.pdbx_seq_one_letter_code
_entity_poly.pdbx_strand_id
1 'polypeptide(L)'
;MIRRELQEHKWGFIYLPWIVASFMSIVVVLVYLGLTEVNTENFKFSAKIFSDSEVIQAMKNSTADQRSEAIRAGLVVLGSPLVIALGFALLAFSLSTFFDERKDKSIIFWRSLPVSDTFTVFSKLIVATIVAPLLVIPALLFLH
;
A
#
# COMPACT_ATOMS: atom_id res chain seq x y z
N MET A 1 2.00 -23.14 -9.70
CA MET A 1 3.15 -22.26 -9.41
C MET A 1 2.73 -21.03 -8.60
N ILE A 2 1.73 -20.25 -9.03
CA ILE A 2 1.22 -19.05 -8.31
C ILE A 2 0.91 -19.30 -6.82
N ARG A 3 0.21 -20.40 -6.47
CA ARG A 3 -0.06 -20.73 -5.06
C ARG A 3 1.19 -20.99 -4.23
N ARG A 4 2.26 -21.53 -4.83
CA ARG A 4 3.51 -21.83 -4.13
C ARG A 4 4.33 -20.55 -3.91
N GLU A 5 4.41 -19.68 -4.91
CA GLU A 5 5.07 -18.37 -4.76
C GLU A 5 4.36 -17.46 -3.76
N LEU A 6 3.01 -17.43 -3.77
CA LEU A 6 2.23 -16.72 -2.74
C LEU A 6 2.45 -17.29 -1.33
N GLN A 7 2.66 -18.60 -1.20
CA GLN A 7 2.96 -19.22 0.08
C GLN A 7 4.39 -18.92 0.57
N GLU A 8 5.35 -18.83 -0.34
CA GLU A 8 6.74 -18.45 -0.04
C GLU A 8 6.83 -16.97 0.39
N HIS A 9 6.07 -16.08 -0.24
CA HIS A 9 6.04 -14.63 0.06
C HIS A 9 4.81 -14.16 0.83
N LYS A 10 4.12 -15.07 1.54
CA LYS A 10 2.87 -14.78 2.27
C LYS A 10 2.98 -13.57 3.20
N TRP A 11 4.12 -13.44 3.90
CA TRP A 11 4.43 -12.34 4.82
C TRP A 11 4.43 -10.97 4.13
N GLY A 12 4.95 -10.89 2.91
CA GLY A 12 5.00 -9.63 2.15
C GLY A 12 3.67 -9.29 1.48
N PHE A 13 3.00 -10.25 0.84
CA PHE A 13 1.79 -9.95 0.05
C PHE A 13 0.49 -9.96 0.86
N ILE A 14 0.36 -10.87 1.82
CA ILE A 14 -0.88 -11.04 2.56
C ILE A 14 -0.81 -10.25 3.86
N TYR A 15 0.24 -10.42 4.66
CA TYR A 15 0.27 -9.81 6.00
C TYR A 15 0.64 -8.32 5.98
N LEU A 16 1.53 -7.88 5.08
CA LEU A 16 1.98 -6.49 5.04
C LEU A 16 0.83 -5.48 4.87
N PRO A 17 -0.13 -5.64 3.93
CA PRO A 17 -1.24 -4.70 3.80
C PRO A 17 -2.10 -4.61 5.07
N TRP A 18 -2.37 -5.74 5.72
CA TRP A 18 -3.18 -5.78 6.95
C TRP A 18 -2.45 -5.19 8.16
N ILE A 19 -1.15 -5.43 8.29
CA ILE A 19 -0.34 -4.86 9.37
C ILE A 19 -0.30 -3.33 9.23
N VAL A 20 -0.04 -2.83 8.02
CA VAL A 20 0.02 -1.39 7.76
C VAL A 20 -1.36 -0.75 7.92
N ALA A 21 -2.43 -1.38 7.42
CA ALA A 21 -3.80 -0.87 7.61
C ALA A 21 -4.21 -0.84 9.10
N SER A 22 -3.90 -1.89 9.86
CA SER A 22 -4.18 -1.94 11.30
C SER A 22 -3.42 -0.87 12.07
N PHE A 23 -2.12 -0.70 11.77
CA PHE A 23 -1.31 0.37 12.34
C PHE A 23 -1.87 1.76 12.01
N MET A 24 -2.24 2.00 10.75
CA MET A 24 -2.83 3.29 10.33
C MET A 24 -4.19 3.54 11.00
N SER A 25 -5.02 2.51 11.18
CA SER A 25 -6.30 2.64 11.90
C SER A 25 -6.08 3.03 13.37
N ILE A 26 -5.06 2.47 14.03
CA ILE A 26 -4.66 2.89 15.38
C ILE A 26 -4.22 4.37 15.40
N VAL A 27 -3.44 4.81 14.41
CA VAL A 27 -3.04 6.23 14.30
C VAL A 27 -4.25 7.14 14.17
N VAL A 28 -5.22 6.79 13.34
CA VAL A 28 -6.47 7.56 13.19
C VAL A 28 -7.23 7.66 14.51
N VAL A 29 -7.33 6.57 15.26
CA VAL A 29 -7.96 6.55 16.59
C VAL A 29 -7.20 7.43 17.58
N LEU A 30 -5.87 7.38 17.60
CA LEU A 30 -5.04 8.21 18.48
C LEU A 30 -5.19 9.71 18.18
N VAL A 31 -5.30 10.07 16.90
CA VAL A 31 -5.55 11.46 16.51
C VAL A 31 -6.96 11.90 16.89
N TYR A 32 -7.96 11.03 16.74
CA TYR A 32 -9.33 11.31 17.19
C TYR A 32 -9.40 11.55 18.70
N LEU A 33 -8.65 10.78 19.49
CA LEU A 33 -8.51 10.98 20.94
C LEU A 33 -7.67 12.21 21.32
N GLY A 34 -7.06 12.90 20.34
CA GLY A 34 -6.23 14.08 20.56
C GLY A 34 -4.86 13.77 21.19
N LEU A 35 -4.42 12.51 21.18
CA LEU A 35 -3.14 12.08 21.74
C LEU A 35 -1.97 12.34 20.78
N THR A 36 -2.25 12.40 19.48
CA THR A 36 -1.26 12.66 18.43
C THR A 36 -1.82 13.62 17.40
N GLU A 37 -0.93 14.31 16.69
CA GLU A 37 -1.28 15.23 15.61
C GLU A 37 -0.42 14.88 14.40
N VAL A 38 -1.03 14.82 13.22
CA VAL A 38 -0.32 14.59 11.95
C VAL A 38 -0.35 15.89 11.17
N ASN A 39 0.82 16.48 10.95
CA ASN A 39 0.98 17.72 10.21
C ASN A 39 1.76 17.44 8.92
N THR A 40 1.13 17.72 7.79
CA THR A 40 1.71 17.66 6.45
C THR A 40 1.60 19.06 5.83
N GLU A 41 2.45 19.36 4.85
CA GLU A 41 2.50 20.68 4.19
C GLU A 41 1.13 21.20 3.72
N ASN A 42 0.27 20.30 3.23
CA ASN A 42 -1.06 20.65 2.71
C ASN A 42 -2.23 20.11 3.57
N PHE A 43 -1.95 19.32 4.60
CA PHE A 43 -2.99 18.65 5.38
C PHE A 43 -2.62 18.57 6.86
N LYS A 44 -3.48 19.11 7.72
CA LYS A 44 -3.39 18.96 9.17
C LYS A 44 -4.48 18.02 9.62
N PHE A 45 -4.10 16.94 10.30
CA PHE A 45 -5.00 15.99 10.93
C PHE A 45 -4.78 16.09 12.44
N SER A 46 -5.70 16.76 13.14
CA SER A 46 -5.61 16.99 14.58
C SER A 46 -7.00 17.17 15.16
N ALA A 47 -7.26 16.60 16.34
CA ALA A 47 -8.52 16.81 17.06
C ALA A 47 -8.72 18.29 17.44
N LYS A 48 -7.65 19.09 17.53
CA LYS A 48 -7.72 20.53 17.86
C LYS A 48 -8.34 21.38 16.76
N ILE A 49 -8.45 20.86 15.54
CA ILE A 49 -9.11 21.54 14.41
C ILE A 49 -10.58 21.82 14.72
N PHE A 50 -11.23 20.97 15.51
CA PHE A 50 -12.64 21.13 15.90
C PHE A 50 -12.85 22.12 17.06
N SER A 51 -11.79 22.53 17.74
CA SER A 51 -11.82 23.52 18.81
C SER A 51 -11.36 24.91 18.36
N ASP A 52 -10.75 25.02 17.17
CA ASP A 52 -10.24 26.28 16.64
C ASP A 52 -11.33 27.07 15.91
N SER A 53 -11.69 28.24 16.47
CA SER A 53 -12.75 29.09 15.92
C SER A 53 -12.44 29.63 14.53
N GLU A 54 -11.16 29.84 14.19
CA GLU A 54 -10.75 30.35 12.88
C GLU A 54 -10.93 29.27 11.82
N VAL A 55 -10.58 28.03 12.14
CA VAL A 55 -10.73 26.90 11.21
C VAL A 55 -12.19 26.54 11.00
N ILE A 56 -13.03 26.63 12.03
CA ILE A 56 -14.49 26.45 11.90
C ILE A 56 -15.10 27.53 11.01
N GLN A 57 -14.67 28.79 11.14
CA GLN A 57 -15.15 29.88 10.28
C GLN A 57 -14.66 29.72 8.84
N ALA A 58 -13.40 29.33 8.63
CA ALA A 58 -12.86 29.01 7.32
C ALA A 58 -13.61 27.84 6.67
N MET A 59 -13.94 26.79 7.42
CA MET A 59 -14.78 25.70 6.94
C MET A 59 -16.19 26.17 6.59
N LYS A 60 -16.83 27.01 7.41
CA LYS A 60 -18.18 27.53 7.12
C LYS A 60 -18.22 28.39 5.86
N ASN A 61 -17.18 29.18 5.61
CA ASN A 61 -17.09 30.10 4.48
C ASN A 61 -16.53 29.46 3.19
N SER A 62 -16.03 28.22 3.27
CA SER A 62 -15.46 27.51 2.11
C SER A 62 -16.55 26.95 1.18
N THR A 63 -16.28 27.03 -0.12
CA THR A 63 -17.12 26.48 -1.20
C THR A 63 -17.12 24.94 -1.16
N ALA A 64 -18.17 24.32 -1.69
CA ALA A 64 -18.27 22.85 -1.78
C ALA A 64 -17.04 22.20 -2.45
N ASP A 65 -16.45 22.87 -3.45
CA ASP A 65 -15.25 22.40 -4.16
C ASP A 65 -14.01 22.34 -3.24
N GLN A 66 -13.79 23.36 -2.41
CA GLN A 66 -12.66 23.40 -1.47
C GLN A 66 -12.78 22.30 -0.40
N ARG A 67 -14.00 21.98 0.04
CA ARG A 67 -14.24 20.89 0.99
C ARG A 67 -13.96 19.52 0.36
N SER A 68 -14.41 19.33 -0.89
CA SER A 68 -14.13 18.11 -1.66
C SER A 68 -12.62 17.91 -1.86
N GLU A 69 -11.89 18.97 -2.15
CA GLU A 69 -10.44 18.93 -2.31
C GLU A 69 -9.72 18.57 -1.00
N ALA A 70 -10.12 19.18 0.12
CA ALA A 70 -9.55 18.85 1.43
C ALA A 70 -9.79 17.38 1.84
N ILE A 71 -11.00 16.85 1.56
CA ILE A 71 -11.32 15.43 1.81
C ILE A 71 -10.46 14.52 0.94
N ARG A 72 -10.31 14.83 -0.35
CA ARG A 72 -9.46 14.06 -1.28
C ARG A 72 -8.00 14.06 -0.84
N ALA A 73 -7.47 15.22 -0.46
CA ALA A 73 -6.11 15.35 0.04
C ALA A 73 -5.90 14.50 1.31
N GLY A 74 -6.84 14.56 2.26
CA GLY A 74 -6.80 13.71 3.45
C GLY A 74 -6.82 12.22 3.12
N LEU A 75 -7.67 11.81 2.17
CA LEU A 75 -7.76 10.42 1.70
C LEU A 75 -6.43 9.92 1.13
N VAL A 76 -5.79 10.73 0.29
CA VAL A 76 -4.50 10.40 -0.33
C VAL A 76 -3.41 10.30 0.73
N VAL A 77 -3.35 11.24 1.69
CA VAL A 77 -2.37 11.21 2.78
C VAL A 77 -2.52 9.95 3.62
N LEU A 78 -3.74 9.60 4.03
CA LEU A 78 -4.03 8.39 4.81
C LEU A 78 -3.76 7.10 4.02
N GLY A 79 -4.03 7.07 2.71
CA GLY A 79 -3.79 5.90 1.85
C GLY A 79 -2.33 5.73 1.40
N SER A 80 -1.53 6.80 1.38
CA SER A 80 -0.16 6.79 0.84
C SER A 80 0.79 5.77 1.49
N PRO A 81 0.77 5.51 2.82
CA PRO A 81 1.69 4.54 3.42
C PRO A 81 1.39 3.12 2.97
N LEU A 82 0.12 2.80 2.68
CA LEU A 82 -0.31 1.50 2.18
C LEU A 82 0.23 1.24 0.77
N VAL A 83 0.19 2.27 -0.09
CA VAL A 83 0.74 2.21 -1.45
C VAL A 83 2.26 2.09 -1.42
N ILE A 84 2.94 2.86 -0.55
CA ILE A 84 4.40 2.77 -0.37
C ILE A 84 4.79 1.37 0.11
N ALA A 85 4.07 0.82 1.08
CA ALA A 85 4.31 -0.54 1.58
C ALA A 85 4.15 -1.59 0.47
N LEU A 86 3.11 -1.46 -0.38
CA LEU A 86 2.93 -2.33 -1.55
C LEU A 86 4.11 -2.22 -2.53
N GLY A 87 4.57 -1.00 -2.82
CA GLY A 87 5.73 -0.76 -3.67
C GLY A 87 6.99 -1.46 -3.14
N PHE A 88 7.24 -1.35 -1.84
CA PHE A 88 8.33 -2.08 -1.17
C PHE A 88 8.17 -3.60 -1.23
N ALA A 89 6.95 -4.12 -1.03
CA ALA A 89 6.67 -5.56 -1.15
C ALA A 89 6.95 -6.08 -2.56
N LEU A 90 6.54 -5.34 -3.58
CA LEU A 90 6.77 -5.66 -4.99
C LEU A 90 8.25 -5.65 -5.34
N LEU A 91 8.99 -4.64 -4.87
CA LEU A 91 10.44 -4.59 -5.06
C LEU A 91 11.13 -5.77 -4.38
N ALA A 92 10.79 -6.06 -3.12
CA ALA A 92 11.36 -7.19 -2.39
C ALA A 92 11.06 -8.54 -3.07
N PHE A 93 9.84 -8.71 -3.58
CA PHE A 93 9.46 -9.88 -4.37
C PHE A 93 10.29 -10.00 -5.65
N SER A 94 10.39 -8.91 -6.43
CA SER A 94 11.17 -8.88 -7.67
C SER A 94 12.64 -9.21 -7.41
N LEU A 95 13.25 -8.59 -6.39
CA LEU A 95 14.63 -8.87 -5.97
C LEU A 95 14.82 -10.32 -5.54
N SER A 96 13.90 -10.88 -4.75
CA SER A 96 13.99 -12.28 -4.30
C SER A 96 13.95 -13.24 -5.49
N THR A 97 13.04 -13.00 -6.43
CA THR A 97 12.89 -13.86 -7.61
C THR A 97 14.13 -13.83 -8.51
N PHE A 98 14.73 -12.65 -8.70
CA PHE A 98 15.96 -12.49 -9.46
C PHE A 98 17.19 -13.07 -8.75
N PHE A 99 17.22 -13.00 -7.41
CA PHE A 99 18.29 -13.58 -6.62
C PHE A 99 18.29 -15.11 -6.69
N ASP A 100 17.11 -15.73 -6.59
CA ASP A 100 16.97 -17.18 -6.69
C ASP A 100 17.36 -17.70 -8.09
N GLU A 101 17.01 -16.98 -9.17
CA GLU A 101 17.44 -17.32 -10.54
C GLU A 101 18.97 -17.32 -10.71
N ARG A 102 19.69 -16.39 -10.05
CA ARG A 102 21.17 -16.36 -10.08
C ARG A 102 21.78 -17.48 -9.25
N LYS A 103 21.14 -17.84 -8.15
CA LYS A 103 21.64 -18.87 -7.22
C LYS A 103 21.53 -20.27 -7.83
N ASP A 104 20.49 -20.54 -8.62
CA ASP A 104 20.20 -21.90 -9.10
C ASP A 104 21.02 -22.39 -10.30
N LYS A 105 21.81 -21.55 -11.00
CA LYS A 105 22.61 -21.92 -12.21
C LYS A 105 21.87 -22.75 -13.29
N SER A 106 20.55 -22.92 -13.18
CA SER A 106 19.73 -23.80 -14.01
C SER A 106 19.55 -23.23 -15.42
N ILE A 107 19.92 -21.97 -15.62
CA ILE A 107 19.94 -21.27 -16.91
C ILE A 107 20.72 -22.03 -18.00
N ILE A 108 21.73 -22.83 -17.64
CA ILE A 108 22.53 -23.61 -18.59
C ILE A 108 21.79 -24.89 -19.01
N PHE A 109 20.95 -25.44 -18.12
CA PHE A 109 20.08 -26.58 -18.39
C PHE A 109 18.81 -26.17 -19.16
N TRP A 110 18.17 -25.07 -18.77
CA TRP A 110 16.91 -24.58 -19.36
C TRP A 110 17.05 -23.96 -20.75
N ARG A 111 18.24 -23.47 -21.12
CA ARG A 111 18.54 -23.08 -22.52
C ARG A 111 18.37 -24.23 -23.54
N SER A 112 18.24 -25.47 -23.07
CA SER A 112 18.02 -26.66 -23.91
C SER A 112 16.54 -27.09 -24.05
N LEU A 113 15.59 -26.45 -23.36
CA LEU A 113 14.16 -26.79 -23.42
C LEU A 113 13.33 -25.61 -23.97
N PRO A 114 12.80 -25.69 -25.20
CA PRO A 114 12.38 -24.51 -26.00
C PRO A 114 11.08 -23.80 -25.57
N VAL A 115 10.48 -24.07 -24.39
CA VAL A 115 9.08 -23.63 -24.14
C VAL A 115 8.70 -23.24 -22.71
N SER A 116 9.56 -23.38 -21.70
CA SER A 116 9.12 -23.27 -20.29
C SER A 116 9.41 -21.93 -19.58
N ASP A 117 10.32 -21.11 -20.10
CA ASP A 117 10.77 -19.91 -19.37
C ASP A 117 9.76 -18.75 -19.42
N THR A 118 9.08 -18.55 -20.55
CA THR A 118 8.11 -17.45 -20.73
C THR A 118 6.88 -17.57 -19.85
N PHE A 119 6.35 -18.79 -19.64
CA PHE A 119 5.19 -19.00 -18.76
C PHE A 119 5.50 -18.69 -17.28
N THR A 120 6.73 -18.95 -16.85
CA THR A 120 7.17 -18.72 -15.46
C THR A 120 7.31 -17.22 -15.19
N VAL A 121 7.93 -16.49 -16.12
CA VAL A 121 8.05 -15.02 -16.05
C VAL A 121 6.66 -14.37 -16.11
N PHE A 122 5.78 -14.83 -17.01
CA PHE A 122 4.42 -14.30 -17.14
C PHE A 122 3.58 -14.54 -15.87
N SER A 123 3.75 -15.69 -15.21
CA SER A 123 3.12 -15.98 -13.92
C SER A 123 3.57 -15.00 -12.82
N LYS A 124 4.88 -14.72 -12.71
CA LYS A 124 5.42 -13.74 -11.75
C LYS A 124 4.93 -12.31 -12.06
N LEU A 125 4.82 -11.97 -13.34
CA LEU A 125 4.32 -10.67 -13.81
C LEU A 125 2.83 -10.48 -13.47
N ILE A 126 2.00 -11.50 -13.70
CA ILE A 126 0.57 -11.48 -13.28
C ILE A 126 0.45 -11.30 -11.76
N VAL A 127 1.30 -11.97 -10.97
CA VAL A 127 1.27 -11.83 -9.51
C VAL A 127 1.61 -10.41 -9.08
N ALA A 128 2.67 -9.83 -9.65
CA ALA A 128 3.09 -8.46 -9.36
C ALA A 128 2.08 -7.40 -9.82
N THR A 129 1.47 -7.58 -11.00
CA THR A 129 0.64 -6.55 -11.63
C THR A 129 -0.85 -6.68 -11.33
N ILE A 130 -1.36 -7.89 -11.07
CA ILE A 130 -2.80 -8.12 -10.86
C ILE A 130 -3.09 -8.58 -9.44
N VAL A 131 -2.37 -9.59 -8.94
CA VAL A 131 -2.67 -10.16 -7.62
C VAL A 131 -2.29 -9.19 -6.50
N ALA A 132 -1.13 -8.54 -6.59
CA ALA A 132 -0.66 -7.63 -5.56
C ALA A 132 -1.58 -6.42 -5.38
N PRO A 133 -2.05 -5.71 -6.44
CA PRO A 133 -3.04 -4.65 -6.27
C PRO A 133 -4.37 -5.17 -5.70
N LEU A 134 -4.83 -6.35 -6.13
CA LEU A 134 -6.11 -6.90 -5.66
C LEU A 134 -6.09 -7.18 -4.15
N LEU A 135 -4.94 -7.59 -3.61
CA LEU A 135 -4.78 -7.87 -2.17
C LEU A 135 -4.80 -6.61 -1.30
N VAL A 136 -4.47 -5.44 -1.87
CA VAL A 136 -4.48 -4.17 -1.15
C VAL A 136 -5.87 -3.54 -1.10
N ILE A 137 -6.74 -3.84 -2.07
CA ILE A 137 -8.10 -3.26 -2.12
C ILE A 137 -8.88 -3.49 -0.81
N PRO A 138 -8.94 -4.70 -0.22
CA PRO A 138 -9.65 -4.92 1.05
C PRO A 138 -9.04 -4.16 2.23
N ALA A 139 -7.71 -4.08 2.31
CA ALA A 139 -7.01 -3.36 3.37
C ALA A 139 -7.23 -1.84 3.25
N LEU A 140 -7.29 -1.34 2.02
CA LEU A 140 -7.61 0.05 1.73
C LEU A 140 -9.06 0.36 2.12
N LEU A 141 -10.02 -0.50 1.73
CA LEU A 141 -11.42 -0.38 2.14
C LEU A 141 -11.61 -0.50 3.66
N PHE A 142 -10.78 -1.24 4.37
CA PHE A 142 -10.83 -1.32 5.83
C PHE A 142 -10.34 -0.04 6.50
N LEU A 143 -9.39 0.66 5.88
CA LEU A 143 -8.80 1.88 6.42
C LEU A 143 -9.68 3.12 6.24
N HIS A 144 -10.58 3.11 5.25
CA HIS A 144 -11.41 4.23 4.83
C HIS A 144 -12.86 4.06 5.30
#